data_AF-A0A2K6G3I1-F1
#
_entry.id   AF-A0A2K6G3I1-F1
#
_cell.length_a   1.000
_cell.length_b   1.000
_cell.length_c   1.000
_cell.angle_alpha   90.00
_cell.angle_beta   90.00
_cell.angle_gamma   90.00
#
_symmetry.space_group_name_H-M   'P 1'
#
loop_
_entity.id
_entity.type
_entity.pdbx_description
1 polymer ?
#
loop_
_entity_poly.entity_id
_entity_poly.type
_entity_poly.pdbx_seq_one_letter_code
_entity_poly.pdbx_strand_id
1 'polypeptide(L)'
;METQLQSIFEEVVKTEIIEEAFPGMFMDTPEDEKTKLISCLGAFRQFWGGLSQESHEQCIQWIVKFIHGQHSPKRISFLYDCLAMAVETGLLPPRMVCESLINSDTLEWERTQLWALTFKLVRKIIGGVDYKGVRDLLKVILEKILTIPNTVSSAVVQQLLAAREVIAYILERNACLLPAYFAVTEIRKLYPEGKLPHWLLGNLVSDFVDTFRPTARINSICGRCSLLPVVNNSGAICNSWKLDPATLRFPLKGLLPYDKDLFEPQTALLRYVLEQPYSRDMVCNMLGLNKQHKQRCPVLEDQLVDLVVYAMERSETEEKFDDGGTSQLLWQHLSSQLIFFVLFQFASFPHMVLSLHQKCIPVPDINKPQSTHAFAMTCIWIHLNRKAQNDNSKLQIPIPHSLKLHHESAFANCFQVTCMGDLTHAS
;
A
#
# COMPACT_ATOMS: atom_id res chain seq x y z
N MET A 1 18.95 -32.53 -24.72
CA MET A 1 18.50 -32.57 -23.32
C MET A 1 17.03 -32.94 -23.24
N GLU A 2 16.12 -32.10 -23.75
CA GLU A 2 14.67 -32.31 -23.63
C GLU A 2 14.16 -33.63 -24.24
N THR A 3 14.67 -34.05 -25.41
CA THR A 3 14.29 -35.33 -26.04
C THR A 3 14.73 -36.56 -25.23
N GLN A 4 15.90 -36.48 -24.58
CA GLN A 4 16.37 -37.54 -23.69
C GLN A 4 15.57 -37.57 -22.40
N LEU A 5 15.25 -36.40 -21.83
CA LEU A 5 14.36 -36.29 -20.68
C LEU A 5 12.97 -36.86 -20.98
N GLN A 6 12.41 -36.57 -22.16
CA GLN A 6 11.14 -37.16 -22.60
C GLN A 6 11.18 -38.68 -22.58
N SER A 7 12.20 -39.28 -23.20
CA SER A 7 12.36 -40.74 -23.23
C SER A 7 12.50 -41.35 -21.83
N ILE A 8 13.29 -40.73 -20.95
CA ILE A 8 13.50 -41.21 -19.57
C ILE A 8 12.18 -41.18 -18.79
N PHE A 9 11.46 -40.05 -18.81
CA PHE A 9 10.24 -39.90 -18.02
C PHE A 9 9.04 -40.66 -18.62
N GLU A 10 9.01 -40.89 -19.94
CA GLU A 10 8.04 -41.80 -20.56
C GLU A 10 8.24 -43.25 -20.12
N GLU A 11 9.49 -43.73 -20.05
CA GLU A 11 9.78 -45.08 -19.53
C GLU A 11 9.44 -45.21 -18.04
N VAL A 12 9.67 -44.17 -17.23
CA VAL A 12 9.23 -44.13 -15.82
C VAL A 12 7.70 -44.25 -15.73
N VAL A 13 6.96 -43.48 -16.53
CA VAL A 13 5.50 -43.55 -16.55
C VAL A 13 4.99 -44.91 -17.04
N LYS A 14 5.63 -45.48 -18.07
CA LYS A 14 5.28 -46.80 -18.61
C LYS A 14 5.52 -47.92 -17.60
N THR A 15 6.64 -47.87 -16.87
CA THR A 15 6.94 -48.81 -15.79
C THR A 15 5.84 -48.76 -14.73
N GLU A 16 5.41 -47.56 -14.35
CA GLU A 16 4.33 -47.39 -13.37
C GLU A 16 2.97 -47.91 -13.87
N ILE A 17 2.65 -47.74 -15.16
CA ILE A 17 1.40 -48.26 -15.74
C ILE A 17 1.36 -49.80 -15.67
N ILE A 18 2.50 -50.46 -15.91
CA ILE A 18 2.59 -51.92 -15.87
C ILE A 18 2.44 -52.42 -14.43
N GLU A 19 3.10 -51.76 -13.47
CA GLU A 19 2.96 -52.08 -12.04
C GLU A 19 1.54 -51.82 -11.51
N GLU A 20 0.87 -50.74 -11.95
CA GLU A 20 -0.53 -50.49 -11.59
C GLU A 20 -1.47 -51.57 -12.18
N ALA A 21 -1.15 -52.11 -13.36
CA ALA A 21 -1.92 -53.18 -13.98
C ALA A 21 -1.70 -54.56 -13.33
N PHE A 22 -0.51 -54.79 -12.76
CA PHE A 22 -0.12 -56.08 -12.16
C PHE A 22 0.40 -55.91 -10.71
N PRO A 23 -0.43 -55.40 -9.78
CA PRO A 23 -0.01 -55.20 -8.39
C PRO A 23 0.29 -56.54 -7.70
N GLY A 24 1.32 -56.56 -6.84
CA GLY A 24 1.67 -57.74 -6.02
C GLY A 24 2.52 -58.81 -6.72
N MET A 25 3.05 -58.52 -7.91
CA MET A 25 3.98 -59.44 -8.60
C MET A 25 5.42 -59.35 -8.09
N PHE A 26 5.83 -58.20 -7.54
CA PHE A 26 7.23 -57.95 -7.16
C PHE A 26 7.42 -57.12 -5.87
N MET A 27 6.35 -56.68 -5.22
CA MET A 27 6.38 -55.75 -4.08
C MET A 27 5.57 -56.33 -2.92
N ASP A 28 6.25 -56.77 -1.85
CA ASP A 28 5.62 -57.38 -0.66
C ASP A 28 5.83 -56.54 0.61
N THR A 29 6.79 -55.60 0.62
CA THR A 29 7.16 -54.80 1.79
C THR A 29 7.26 -53.30 1.51
N PRO A 30 7.10 -52.42 2.52
CA PRO A 30 7.24 -50.98 2.34
C PRO A 30 8.66 -50.51 1.98
N GLU A 31 9.70 -51.32 2.25
CA GLU A 31 11.06 -51.03 1.75
C GLU A 31 11.18 -51.20 0.24
N ASP A 32 10.35 -52.08 -0.34
CA ASP A 32 10.30 -52.29 -1.79
C ASP A 32 9.74 -51.05 -2.51
N GLU A 33 8.80 -50.30 -1.90
CA GLU A 33 8.29 -49.04 -2.47
C GLU A 33 9.37 -47.95 -2.54
N LYS A 34 10.19 -47.81 -1.49
CA LYS A 34 11.31 -46.85 -1.52
C LYS A 34 12.34 -47.25 -2.57
N THR A 35 12.64 -48.54 -2.65
CA THR A 35 13.58 -49.10 -3.63
C THR A 35 13.06 -48.94 -5.05
N LYS A 36 11.75 -49.10 -5.28
CA LYS A 36 11.05 -48.82 -6.54
C LYS A 36 11.26 -47.38 -6.99
N LEU A 37 10.97 -46.40 -6.12
CA LEU A 37 11.15 -44.98 -6.45
C LEU A 37 12.61 -44.65 -6.83
N ILE A 38 13.59 -45.21 -6.08
CA ILE A 38 15.02 -45.03 -6.37
C ILE A 38 15.38 -45.69 -7.71
N SER A 39 14.85 -46.88 -8.00
CA SER A 39 15.09 -47.63 -9.23
C SER A 39 14.54 -46.89 -10.46
N CYS A 40 13.32 -46.36 -10.37
CA CYS A 40 12.72 -45.53 -11.42
C CYS A 40 13.57 -44.30 -11.75
N LEU A 41 14.27 -43.74 -10.75
CA LEU A 41 15.17 -42.62 -10.92
C LEU A 41 16.59 -43.03 -11.36
N GLY A 42 16.89 -44.33 -11.52
CA GLY A 42 18.23 -44.82 -11.85
C GLY A 42 18.77 -44.25 -13.18
N ALA A 43 17.95 -44.32 -14.24
CA ALA A 43 18.29 -43.74 -15.55
C ALA A 43 18.45 -42.21 -15.47
N PHE A 44 17.57 -41.54 -14.71
CA PHE A 44 17.64 -40.10 -14.49
C PHE A 44 18.89 -39.70 -13.71
N ARG A 45 19.30 -40.48 -12.69
CA ARG A 45 20.52 -40.23 -11.89
C ARG A 45 21.77 -40.26 -12.76
N GLN A 46 21.87 -41.23 -13.69
CA GLN A 46 23.00 -41.30 -14.63
C GLN A 46 23.00 -40.10 -15.57
N PHE A 47 21.82 -39.72 -16.08
CA PHE A 47 21.67 -38.53 -16.93
C PHE A 47 22.07 -37.25 -16.19
N TRP A 48 21.59 -37.06 -14.96
CA TRP A 48 21.87 -35.90 -14.11
C TRP A 48 23.37 -35.75 -13.82
N GLY A 49 24.08 -36.84 -13.55
CA GLY A 49 25.53 -36.82 -13.31
C GLY A 49 26.37 -36.37 -14.51
N GLY A 50 25.80 -36.43 -15.73
CA GLY A 50 26.44 -35.95 -16.96
C GLY A 50 26.12 -34.48 -17.31
N LEU A 51 25.26 -33.80 -16.55
CA LEU A 51 24.86 -32.42 -16.81
C LEU A 51 25.81 -31.41 -16.14
N SER A 52 25.93 -30.23 -16.75
CA SER A 52 26.57 -29.08 -16.13
C SER A 52 25.60 -28.36 -15.17
N GLN A 53 26.13 -27.63 -14.19
CA GLN A 53 25.33 -26.87 -13.23
C GLN A 53 24.38 -25.85 -13.89
N GLU A 54 24.78 -25.27 -15.02
CA GLU A 54 23.96 -24.32 -15.78
C GLU A 54 22.70 -24.99 -16.38
N SER A 55 22.78 -26.28 -16.69
CA SER A 55 21.66 -27.04 -17.27
C SER A 55 20.70 -27.60 -16.21
N HIS A 56 21.06 -27.56 -14.93
CA HIS A 56 20.24 -28.10 -13.83
C HIS A 56 18.89 -27.38 -13.74
N GLU A 57 18.86 -26.06 -13.89
CA GLU A 57 17.63 -25.28 -13.80
C GLU A 57 16.66 -25.62 -14.94
N GLN A 58 17.15 -25.59 -16.18
CA GLN A 58 16.33 -25.94 -17.34
C GLN A 58 15.84 -27.39 -17.28
N CYS A 59 16.65 -28.32 -16.77
CA CYS A 59 16.25 -29.70 -16.57
C CYS A 59 15.09 -29.82 -15.57
N ILE A 60 15.18 -29.18 -14.40
CA ILE A 60 14.11 -29.22 -13.38
C ILE A 60 12.83 -28.54 -13.90
N GLN A 61 12.95 -27.39 -14.56
CA GLN A 61 11.80 -26.70 -15.16
C GLN A 61 11.08 -27.59 -16.18
N TRP A 62 11.84 -28.31 -17.02
CA TRP A 62 11.28 -29.26 -17.95
C TRP A 62 10.54 -30.40 -17.25
N ILE A 63 11.12 -30.98 -16.18
CA ILE A 63 10.48 -32.05 -15.40
C ILE A 63 9.16 -31.57 -14.80
N VAL A 64 9.14 -30.38 -14.20
CA VAL A 64 7.92 -29.79 -13.65
C VAL A 64 6.87 -29.61 -14.74
N LYS A 65 7.24 -29.08 -15.90
CA LYS A 65 6.34 -28.91 -17.04
C LYS A 65 5.78 -30.25 -17.53
N PHE A 66 6.61 -31.29 -17.59
CA PHE A 66 6.18 -32.64 -17.95
C PHE A 66 5.17 -33.21 -16.95
N ILE A 67 5.41 -33.04 -15.64
CA ILE A 67 4.51 -33.53 -14.58
C ILE A 67 3.17 -32.77 -14.62
N HIS A 68 3.21 -31.44 -14.73
CA HIS A 68 2.00 -30.63 -14.77
C HIS A 68 1.20 -30.83 -16.06
N GLY A 69 1.83 -31.29 -17.14
CA GLY A 69 1.16 -31.71 -18.38
C GLY A 69 0.40 -33.04 -18.27
N GLN A 70 0.58 -33.81 -17.20
CA GLN A 70 -0.17 -35.07 -17.02
C GLN A 70 -1.64 -34.81 -16.63
N HIS A 71 -2.53 -35.69 -17.09
CA HIS A 71 -3.97 -35.60 -16.79
C HIS A 71 -4.40 -36.45 -15.58
N SER A 72 -3.70 -37.55 -15.29
CA SER A 72 -4.06 -38.46 -14.20
C SER A 72 -3.46 -37.98 -12.87
N PRO A 73 -4.29 -37.70 -11.84
CA PRO A 73 -3.78 -37.31 -10.51
C PRO A 73 -2.91 -38.36 -9.84
N LYS A 74 -3.18 -39.65 -10.05
CA LYS A 74 -2.37 -40.74 -9.51
C LYS A 74 -0.95 -40.70 -10.07
N ARG A 75 -0.83 -40.50 -11.38
CA ARG A 75 0.46 -40.39 -12.06
C ARG A 75 1.25 -39.16 -11.59
N ILE A 76 0.56 -38.03 -11.40
CA ILE A 76 1.18 -36.83 -10.83
C ILE A 76 1.70 -37.12 -9.42
N SER A 77 0.90 -37.80 -8.58
CA SER A 77 1.32 -38.18 -7.23
C SER A 77 2.57 -39.05 -7.25
N PHE A 78 2.59 -40.10 -8.09
CA PHE A 78 3.76 -40.98 -8.23
C PHE A 78 5.01 -40.22 -8.68
N LEU A 79 4.89 -39.36 -9.70
CA LEU A 79 6.02 -38.54 -10.15
C LEU A 79 6.49 -37.55 -9.09
N TYR A 80 5.59 -37.04 -8.25
CA TYR A 80 5.96 -36.21 -7.10
C TYR A 80 6.63 -37.01 -5.98
N ASP A 81 6.25 -38.27 -5.74
CA ASP A 81 6.94 -39.14 -4.80
C ASP A 81 8.36 -39.49 -5.30
N CYS A 82 8.54 -39.69 -6.62
CA CYS A 82 9.86 -39.76 -7.25
C CYS A 82 10.66 -38.47 -7.02
N LEU A 83 10.08 -37.29 -7.26
CA LEU A 83 10.78 -36.03 -6.99
C LEU A 83 11.14 -35.84 -5.51
N ALA A 84 10.25 -36.21 -4.59
CA ALA A 84 10.51 -36.17 -3.16
C ALA A 84 11.72 -37.06 -2.80
N MET A 85 11.74 -38.30 -3.31
CA MET A 85 12.84 -39.23 -3.11
C MET A 85 14.16 -38.73 -3.71
N ALA A 86 14.10 -38.08 -4.88
CA ALA A 86 15.27 -37.45 -5.49
C ALA A 86 15.86 -36.34 -4.62
N VAL A 87 15.01 -35.55 -3.96
CA VAL A 87 15.46 -34.50 -3.02
C VAL A 87 15.98 -35.11 -1.71
N GLU A 88 15.27 -36.09 -1.13
CA GLU A 88 15.68 -36.77 0.12
C GLU A 88 17.01 -37.50 -0.03
N THR A 89 17.29 -38.08 -1.20
CA THR A 89 18.58 -38.73 -1.51
C THR A 89 19.68 -37.75 -1.93
N GLY A 90 19.41 -36.44 -1.93
CA GLY A 90 20.36 -35.39 -2.28
C GLY A 90 20.70 -35.29 -3.77
N LEU A 91 19.93 -35.93 -4.65
CA LEU A 91 20.12 -35.87 -6.10
C LEU A 91 19.71 -34.50 -6.66
N LEU A 92 18.56 -33.98 -6.20
CA LEU A 92 18.01 -32.70 -6.66
C LEU A 92 18.03 -31.63 -5.55
N PRO A 93 18.46 -30.39 -5.85
CA PRO A 93 18.39 -29.29 -4.88
C PRO A 93 16.93 -28.92 -4.54
N PRO A 94 16.54 -28.91 -3.25
CA PRO A 94 15.14 -28.63 -2.84
C PRO A 94 14.66 -27.24 -3.28
N ARG A 95 15.56 -26.25 -3.28
CA ARG A 95 15.26 -24.87 -3.66
C ARG A 95 14.77 -24.78 -5.11
N MET A 96 15.55 -25.32 -6.05
CA MET A 96 15.26 -25.26 -7.48
C MET A 96 13.98 -26.00 -7.83
N VAL A 97 13.72 -27.13 -7.14
CA VAL A 97 12.47 -27.89 -7.29
C VAL A 97 11.28 -27.06 -6.81
N CYS A 98 11.35 -26.47 -5.61
CA CYS A 98 10.27 -25.62 -5.10
C CYS A 98 10.00 -24.39 -5.99
N GLU A 99 11.05 -23.69 -6.40
CA GLU A 99 10.95 -22.50 -7.27
C GLU A 99 10.29 -22.88 -8.61
N SER A 100 10.72 -23.97 -9.24
CA SER A 100 10.16 -24.44 -10.52
C SER A 100 8.69 -24.87 -10.39
N LEU A 101 8.33 -25.57 -9.30
CA LEU A 101 6.95 -26.00 -9.03
C LEU A 101 6.01 -24.81 -8.86
N ILE A 102 6.39 -23.83 -8.04
CA ILE A 102 5.52 -22.70 -7.68
C ILE A 102 5.45 -21.66 -8.82
N ASN A 103 6.56 -21.43 -9.53
CA ASN A 103 6.60 -20.48 -10.65
C ASN A 103 6.02 -21.05 -11.95
N SER A 104 5.59 -22.31 -11.97
CA SER A 104 4.92 -22.88 -13.13
C SER A 104 3.64 -22.10 -13.46
N ASP A 105 3.50 -21.77 -14.74
CA ASP A 105 2.33 -21.18 -15.37
C ASP A 105 1.12 -22.11 -15.28
N THR A 106 1.33 -23.41 -15.48
CA THR A 106 0.29 -24.45 -15.39
C THR A 106 -0.24 -24.71 -13.97
N LEU A 107 0.42 -24.16 -12.93
CA LEU A 107 -0.05 -24.22 -11.55
C LEU A 107 -1.08 -23.12 -11.29
N GLU A 108 -2.34 -23.47 -11.53
CA GLU A 108 -3.51 -22.61 -11.32
C GLU A 108 -4.39 -23.20 -10.21
N TRP A 109 -5.11 -22.34 -9.49
CA TRP A 109 -6.01 -22.77 -8.40
C TRP A 109 -7.21 -23.60 -8.92
N GLU A 110 -7.60 -23.39 -10.18
CA GLU A 110 -8.68 -24.14 -10.86
C GLU A 110 -8.30 -25.62 -11.04
N ARG A 111 -7.01 -25.94 -11.18
CA ARG A 111 -6.50 -27.31 -11.19
C ARG A 111 -6.32 -27.81 -9.76
N THR A 112 -7.44 -27.94 -9.04
CA THR A 112 -7.48 -28.12 -7.59
C THR A 112 -6.67 -29.33 -7.08
N GLN A 113 -6.71 -30.44 -7.82
CA GLN A 113 -5.95 -31.63 -7.47
C GLN A 113 -4.45 -31.47 -7.71
N LEU A 114 -4.05 -30.81 -8.80
CA LEU A 114 -2.65 -30.46 -9.05
C LEU A 114 -2.16 -29.53 -7.94
N TRP A 115 -2.89 -28.45 -7.66
CA TRP A 115 -2.62 -27.53 -6.57
C TRP A 115 -2.36 -28.25 -5.24
N ALA A 116 -3.28 -29.11 -4.82
CA ALA A 116 -3.14 -29.85 -3.57
C ALA A 116 -1.89 -30.74 -3.54
N LEU A 117 -1.63 -31.48 -4.62
CA LEU A 117 -0.46 -32.37 -4.72
C LEU A 117 0.85 -31.59 -4.75
N THR A 118 0.91 -30.46 -5.47
CA THR A 118 2.10 -29.61 -5.55
C THR A 118 2.45 -29.05 -4.16
N PHE A 119 1.48 -28.48 -3.44
CA PHE A 119 1.74 -27.91 -2.12
C PHE A 119 2.03 -28.98 -1.06
N LYS A 120 1.47 -30.20 -1.18
CA LYS A 120 1.87 -31.34 -0.36
C LYS A 120 3.34 -31.73 -0.59
N LEU A 121 3.81 -31.73 -1.84
CA LEU A 121 5.22 -31.96 -2.15
C LEU A 121 6.10 -30.85 -1.57
N VAL A 122 5.77 -29.58 -1.83
CA VAL A 122 6.51 -28.43 -1.29
C VAL A 122 6.62 -28.53 0.24
N ARG A 123 5.53 -28.88 0.93
CA ARG A 123 5.52 -29.06 2.39
C ARG A 123 6.55 -30.10 2.89
N LYS A 124 6.80 -31.17 2.12
CA LYS A 124 7.79 -32.20 2.45
C LYS A 124 9.22 -31.68 2.32
N ILE A 125 9.52 -30.99 1.21
CA ILE A 125 10.91 -30.69 0.81
C ILE A 125 11.41 -29.29 1.20
N ILE A 126 10.51 -28.33 1.48
CA ILE A 126 10.88 -26.92 1.76
C ILE A 126 11.79 -26.77 2.99
N GLY A 127 11.78 -27.74 3.92
CA GLY A 127 12.68 -27.75 5.08
C GLY A 127 14.16 -27.84 4.74
N GLY A 128 14.51 -28.32 3.53
CA GLY A 128 15.90 -28.37 3.04
C GLY A 128 16.37 -27.10 2.34
N VAL A 129 15.54 -26.05 2.25
CA VAL A 129 15.87 -24.79 1.57
C VAL A 129 16.53 -23.81 2.55
N ASP A 130 17.48 -23.02 2.05
CA ASP A 130 18.12 -21.97 2.86
C ASP A 130 17.13 -20.86 3.26
N TYR A 131 17.37 -20.16 4.37
CA TYR A 131 16.44 -19.17 4.90
C TYR A 131 16.10 -18.03 3.93
N LYS A 132 17.01 -17.67 3.00
CA LYS A 132 16.71 -16.64 1.97
C LYS A 132 15.80 -17.23 0.90
N GLY A 133 16.09 -18.46 0.45
CA GLY A 133 15.21 -19.20 -0.45
C GLY A 133 13.80 -19.39 0.12
N VAL A 134 13.66 -19.74 1.40
CA VAL A 134 12.35 -19.86 2.06
C VAL A 134 11.60 -18.52 2.07
N ARG A 135 12.28 -17.39 2.29
CA ARG A 135 11.67 -16.06 2.18
C ARG A 135 11.19 -15.76 0.75
N ASP A 136 12.00 -16.06 -0.25
CA ASP A 136 11.66 -15.83 -1.65
C ASP A 136 10.45 -16.70 -2.06
N LEU A 137 10.43 -17.97 -1.61
CA LEU A 137 9.30 -18.89 -1.77
C LEU A 137 8.04 -18.42 -1.04
N LEU A 138 8.16 -17.92 0.20
CA LEU A 138 7.03 -17.38 0.96
C LEU A 138 6.31 -16.27 0.18
N LYS A 139 7.07 -15.36 -0.44
CA LYS A 139 6.50 -14.28 -1.27
C LYS A 139 5.67 -14.85 -2.42
N VAL A 140 6.24 -15.73 -3.24
CA VAL A 140 5.56 -16.26 -4.43
C VAL A 140 4.37 -17.15 -4.07
N ILE A 141 4.43 -17.89 -2.95
CA ILE A 141 3.28 -18.68 -2.47
C ILE A 141 2.14 -17.75 -2.04
N LEU A 142 2.43 -16.68 -1.32
CA LEU A 142 1.41 -15.69 -0.93
C LEU A 142 0.79 -15.00 -2.15
N GLU A 143 1.59 -14.68 -3.17
CA GLU A 143 1.11 -14.13 -4.45
C GLU A 143 0.21 -15.11 -5.19
N LYS A 144 0.57 -16.40 -5.26
CA LYS A 144 -0.29 -17.45 -5.83
C LYS A 144 -1.60 -17.62 -5.05
N ILE A 145 -1.58 -17.58 -3.72
CA ILE A 145 -2.81 -17.63 -2.90
C ILE A 145 -3.71 -16.43 -3.19
N LEU A 146 -3.14 -15.24 -3.45
CA LEU A 146 -3.90 -14.03 -3.77
C LEU A 146 -4.62 -14.12 -5.13
N THR A 147 -4.25 -15.06 -6.02
CA THR A 147 -4.96 -15.29 -7.29
C THR A 147 -6.32 -15.97 -7.10
N ILE A 148 -6.56 -16.59 -5.93
CA ILE A 148 -7.81 -17.28 -5.63
C ILE A 148 -8.90 -16.24 -5.36
N PRO A 149 -10.10 -16.37 -5.97
CA PRO A 149 -11.19 -15.44 -5.71
C PRO A 149 -11.74 -15.59 -4.28
N ASN A 150 -12.44 -14.57 -3.80
CA ASN A 150 -13.08 -14.58 -2.47
C ASN A 150 -14.24 -15.58 -2.37
N THR A 151 -14.78 -16.03 -3.49
CA THR A 151 -15.87 -17.01 -3.55
C THR A 151 -15.44 -18.19 -4.42
N VAL A 152 -15.43 -19.38 -3.82
CA VAL A 152 -15.06 -20.64 -4.47
C VAL A 152 -16.05 -21.74 -4.07
N SER A 153 -16.08 -22.83 -4.83
CA SER A 153 -16.85 -24.02 -4.46
C SER A 153 -16.39 -24.60 -3.12
N SER A 154 -17.33 -24.99 -2.26
CA SER A 154 -17.01 -25.61 -0.96
C SER A 154 -16.23 -26.92 -1.11
N ALA A 155 -16.42 -27.65 -2.22
CA ALA A 155 -15.75 -28.91 -2.50
C ALA A 155 -14.23 -28.78 -2.66
N VAL A 156 -13.74 -27.62 -3.11
CA VAL A 156 -12.33 -27.42 -3.44
C VAL A 156 -11.51 -26.85 -2.29
N VAL A 157 -12.17 -26.40 -1.22
CA VAL A 157 -11.53 -25.72 -0.07
C VAL A 157 -10.45 -26.60 0.57
N GLN A 158 -10.74 -27.88 0.80
CA GLN A 158 -9.78 -28.82 1.40
C GLN A 158 -8.52 -29.01 0.54
N GLN A 159 -8.67 -28.98 -0.79
CA GLN A 159 -7.55 -29.05 -1.72
C GLN A 159 -6.72 -27.77 -1.70
N LEU A 160 -7.38 -26.60 -1.66
CA LEU A 160 -6.71 -25.30 -1.59
C LEU A 160 -5.94 -25.10 -0.29
N LEU A 161 -6.44 -25.64 0.83
CA LEU A 161 -5.80 -25.57 2.15
C LEU A 161 -4.41 -26.21 2.20
N ALA A 162 -4.04 -27.06 1.23
CA ALA A 162 -2.67 -27.58 1.14
C ALA A 162 -1.61 -26.45 1.08
N ALA A 163 -1.91 -25.32 0.41
CA ALA A 163 -1.01 -24.17 0.37
C ALA A 163 -0.91 -23.47 1.73
N ARG A 164 -2.02 -23.42 2.49
CA ARG A 164 -2.06 -22.87 3.86
C ARG A 164 -1.13 -23.65 4.78
N GLU A 165 -1.07 -24.97 4.66
CA GLU A 165 -0.19 -25.80 5.49
C GLU A 165 1.30 -25.56 5.22
N VAL A 166 1.67 -25.20 3.99
CA VAL A 166 3.04 -24.75 3.69
C VAL A 166 3.33 -23.41 4.37
N ILE A 167 2.39 -22.45 4.29
CA ILE A 167 2.53 -21.17 4.98
C ILE A 167 2.64 -21.39 6.50
N ALA A 168 1.80 -22.25 7.08
CA ALA A 168 1.84 -22.56 8.50
C ALA A 168 3.21 -23.12 8.91
N TYR A 169 3.79 -24.00 8.09
CA TYR A 169 5.12 -24.55 8.34
C TYR A 169 6.24 -23.51 8.21
N ILE A 170 6.16 -22.60 7.24
CA ILE A 170 7.12 -21.50 7.09
C ILE A 170 7.05 -20.54 8.29
N LEU A 171 5.86 -20.28 8.81
CA LEU A 171 5.63 -19.37 9.94
C LEU A 171 5.84 -20.04 11.31
N GLU A 172 5.99 -21.36 11.36
CA GLU A 172 6.25 -22.13 12.56
C GLU A 172 7.61 -21.75 13.16
N ARG A 173 7.60 -21.06 14.30
CA ARG A 173 8.82 -20.57 14.96
C ARG A 173 9.72 -21.72 15.42
N ASN A 174 9.13 -22.85 15.79
CA ASN A 174 9.88 -24.05 16.20
C ASN A 174 10.58 -24.73 15.02
N ALA A 175 10.04 -24.61 13.80
CA ALA A 175 10.68 -25.15 12.60
C ALA A 175 11.92 -24.34 12.21
N CYS A 176 11.99 -23.06 12.60
CA CYS A 176 13.15 -22.18 12.45
C CYS A 176 13.71 -22.12 11.00
N LEU A 177 12.84 -22.21 10.00
CA LEU A 177 13.23 -22.21 8.58
C LEU A 177 13.81 -20.86 8.12
N LEU A 178 13.32 -19.76 8.71
CA LEU A 178 13.82 -18.42 8.46
C LEU A 178 13.61 -17.53 9.70
N PRO A 179 14.36 -16.41 9.82
CA PRO A 179 14.06 -15.40 10.82
C PRO A 179 12.63 -14.90 10.64
N ALA A 180 11.82 -14.99 11.70
CA ALA A 180 10.41 -14.61 11.65
C ALA A 180 10.20 -13.14 11.19
N TYR A 181 11.19 -12.27 11.42
CA TYR A 181 11.17 -10.88 10.95
C TYR A 181 11.13 -10.77 9.41
N PHE A 182 11.77 -11.69 8.68
CA PHE A 182 11.65 -11.75 7.22
C PHE A 182 10.24 -12.16 6.79
N ALA A 183 9.67 -13.15 7.48
CA ALA A 183 8.32 -13.61 7.17
C ALA A 183 7.27 -12.49 7.35
N VAL A 184 7.30 -11.77 8.48
CA VAL A 184 6.35 -10.66 8.71
C VAL A 184 6.56 -9.52 7.71
N THR A 185 7.80 -9.27 7.29
CA THR A 185 8.12 -8.25 6.29
C THR A 185 7.50 -8.59 4.94
N GLU A 186 7.61 -9.83 4.45
CA GLU A 186 6.98 -10.24 3.18
C GLU A 186 5.45 -10.24 3.28
N ILE A 187 4.88 -10.69 4.40
CA ILE A 187 3.43 -10.63 4.64
C ILE A 187 2.95 -9.17 4.55
N ARG A 188 3.61 -8.24 5.24
CA ARG A 188 3.18 -6.83 5.30
C ARG A 188 3.40 -6.04 4.00
N LYS A 189 4.27 -6.51 3.10
CA LYS A 189 4.34 -5.97 1.72
C LYS A 189 3.07 -6.27 0.93
N LEU A 190 2.52 -7.49 1.07
CA LEU A 190 1.33 -7.94 0.35
C LEU A 190 0.01 -7.55 1.06
N TYR A 191 0.05 -7.48 2.39
CA TYR A 191 -1.03 -7.10 3.29
C TYR A 191 -0.61 -5.89 4.14
N PRO A 192 -0.51 -4.68 3.54
CA PRO A 192 -0.21 -3.46 4.28
C PRO A 192 -1.33 -3.10 5.26
N GLU A 193 -1.08 -2.10 6.09
CA GLU A 193 -2.07 -1.61 7.06
C GLU A 193 -3.41 -1.26 6.39
N GLY A 194 -4.50 -1.81 6.93
CA GLY A 194 -5.86 -1.65 6.39
C GLY A 194 -6.30 -2.72 5.39
N LYS A 195 -5.39 -3.53 4.83
CA LYS A 195 -5.77 -4.66 3.95
C LYS A 195 -6.00 -5.93 4.76
N LEU A 196 -7.18 -6.52 4.62
CA LEU A 196 -7.51 -7.78 5.27
C LEU A 196 -6.74 -8.96 4.64
N PRO A 197 -6.30 -9.94 5.44
CA PRO A 197 -5.73 -11.18 4.92
C PRO A 197 -6.68 -11.94 4.00
N HIS A 198 -6.11 -12.70 3.07
CA HIS A 198 -6.89 -13.61 2.24
C HIS A 198 -7.60 -14.68 3.08
N TRP A 199 -8.84 -15.03 2.73
CA TRP A 199 -9.71 -15.93 3.51
C TRP A 199 -9.09 -17.31 3.76
N LEU A 200 -8.26 -17.81 2.83
CA LEU A 200 -7.55 -19.08 2.97
C LEU A 200 -6.53 -19.06 4.11
N LEU A 201 -5.94 -17.90 4.40
CA LEU A 201 -4.94 -17.73 5.45
C LEU A 201 -5.61 -17.34 6.78
N GLY A 202 -6.53 -16.37 6.71
CA GLY A 202 -7.32 -15.89 7.84
C GLY A 202 -6.44 -15.58 9.05
N ASN A 203 -6.80 -16.20 10.19
CA ASN A 203 -6.11 -16.04 11.48
C ASN A 203 -4.63 -16.40 11.45
N LEU A 204 -4.19 -17.33 10.59
CA LEU A 204 -2.80 -17.80 10.59
C LEU A 204 -1.79 -16.65 10.45
N VAL A 205 -2.03 -15.75 9.50
CA VAL A 205 -1.15 -14.60 9.25
C VAL A 205 -1.46 -13.44 10.19
N SER A 206 -2.72 -13.25 10.60
CA SER A 206 -3.09 -12.22 11.58
C SER A 206 -2.39 -12.45 12.92
N ASP A 207 -2.55 -13.67 13.46
CA ASP A 207 -1.98 -14.06 14.76
C ASP A 207 -0.45 -13.99 14.70
N PHE A 208 0.15 -14.41 13.57
CA PHE A 208 1.59 -14.29 13.36
C PHE A 208 2.06 -12.83 13.33
N VAL A 209 1.37 -11.94 12.62
CA VAL A 209 1.68 -10.50 12.60
C VAL A 209 1.57 -9.92 14.01
N ASP A 210 0.55 -10.29 14.78
CA ASP A 210 0.35 -9.81 16.15
C ASP A 210 1.49 -10.17 17.10
N THR A 211 2.22 -11.26 16.86
CA THR A 211 3.44 -11.58 17.63
C THR A 211 4.54 -10.51 17.51
N PHE A 212 4.49 -9.65 16.49
CA PHE A 212 5.42 -8.53 16.29
C PHE A 212 4.93 -7.20 16.86
N ARG A 213 3.71 -7.14 17.40
CA ARG A 213 3.17 -5.94 18.05
C ARG A 213 4.05 -5.45 19.22
N PRO A 214 4.59 -6.32 20.10
CA PRO A 214 5.53 -5.87 21.13
C PRO A 214 6.80 -5.24 20.52
N THR A 215 7.34 -5.81 19.45
CA THR A 215 8.51 -5.26 18.74
C THR A 215 8.21 -3.90 18.13
N ALA A 216 7.01 -3.70 17.57
CA ALA A 216 6.57 -2.41 17.08
C ALA A 216 6.50 -1.36 18.21
N ARG A 217 5.97 -1.75 19.38
CA ARG A 217 5.90 -0.89 20.58
C ARG A 217 7.27 -0.50 21.11
N ILE A 218 8.23 -1.42 21.16
CA ILE A 218 9.63 -1.11 21.55
C ILE A 218 10.26 -0.07 20.61
N ASN A 219 9.90 -0.09 19.33
CA ASN A 219 10.39 0.84 18.32
C ASN A 219 9.51 2.08 18.13
N SER A 220 8.54 2.31 19.03
CA SER A 220 7.60 3.44 18.97
C SER A 220 7.77 4.38 20.15
N ILE A 221 7.56 5.67 19.92
CA ILE A 221 7.53 6.68 20.98
C ILE A 221 6.10 6.73 21.53
N CYS A 222 5.93 6.53 22.83
CA CYS A 222 4.63 6.62 23.49
C CYS A 222 4.03 8.02 23.31
N GLY A 223 2.80 8.09 22.79
CA GLY A 223 2.07 9.35 22.60
C GLY A 223 2.69 10.27 21.54
N ARG A 224 3.50 9.75 20.61
CA ARG A 224 4.20 10.55 19.58
C ARG A 224 3.29 11.53 18.85
N CYS A 225 2.10 11.10 18.46
CA CYS A 225 1.13 11.91 17.72
C CYS A 225 0.64 13.14 18.49
N SER A 226 0.78 13.15 19.82
CA SER A 226 0.39 14.27 20.69
C SER A 226 1.58 15.12 21.14
N LEU A 227 2.81 14.71 20.83
CA LEU A 227 3.99 15.52 21.13
C LEU A 227 4.07 16.67 20.12
N LEU A 228 4.18 17.89 20.62
CA LEU A 228 4.27 19.10 19.81
C LEU A 228 5.63 19.79 20.02
N PRO A 229 6.32 20.22 18.95
CA PRO A 229 7.57 20.95 19.06
C PRO A 229 7.34 22.42 19.40
N VAL A 230 8.29 23.05 20.06
CA VAL A 230 8.38 24.52 20.05
C VAL A 230 9.01 24.94 18.72
N VAL A 231 8.31 25.81 17.97
CA VAL A 231 8.76 26.28 16.66
C VAL A 231 9.93 27.25 16.84
N ASN A 232 11.12 26.79 16.44
CA ASN A 232 12.33 27.61 16.40
C ASN A 232 12.80 27.77 14.95
N ASN A 233 13.29 28.95 14.61
CA ASN A 233 13.88 29.27 13.31
C ASN A 233 15.37 28.87 13.19
N SER A 234 15.94 28.28 14.24
CA SER A 234 17.34 27.88 14.27
C SER A 234 17.56 26.62 13.42
N GLY A 235 18.54 26.67 12.50
CA GLY A 235 18.66 25.78 11.33
C GLY A 235 18.90 24.28 11.57
N ALA A 236 18.82 23.78 12.80
CA ALA A 236 18.94 22.35 13.11
C ALA A 236 17.57 21.77 13.48
N ILE A 237 16.85 21.27 12.49
CA ILE A 237 15.58 20.58 12.73
C ILE A 237 15.79 19.11 13.07
N CYS A 238 15.08 18.63 14.08
CA CYS A 238 15.09 17.23 14.48
C CYS A 238 14.35 16.37 13.43
N ASN A 239 14.95 15.23 13.05
CA ASN A 239 14.31 14.26 12.14
C ASN A 239 13.00 13.67 12.69
N SER A 240 12.72 13.84 13.98
CA SER A 240 11.50 13.36 14.65
C SER A 240 10.20 13.97 14.09
N TRP A 241 10.28 15.16 13.50
CA TRP A 241 9.12 15.90 12.96
C TRP A 241 8.97 15.77 11.44
N LYS A 242 9.84 15.00 10.78
CA LYS A 242 9.72 14.76 9.35
C LYS A 242 8.48 13.94 9.04
N LEU A 243 7.76 14.38 8.01
CA LEU A 243 6.55 13.76 7.48
C LEU A 243 6.75 13.46 5.99
N ASP A 244 6.04 12.44 5.50
CA ASP A 244 5.95 12.17 4.07
C ASP A 244 5.12 13.27 3.39
N PRO A 245 5.65 13.99 2.37
CA PRO A 245 4.94 15.06 1.68
C PRO A 245 3.74 14.59 0.84
N ALA A 246 3.58 13.29 0.59
CA ALA A 246 2.43 12.74 -0.11
C ALA A 246 1.31 12.30 0.85
N THR A 247 1.66 11.79 2.03
CA THR A 247 0.70 11.14 2.94
C THR A 247 0.55 11.81 4.30
N LEU A 248 1.42 12.76 4.66
CA LEU A 248 1.57 13.36 5.99
C LEU A 248 1.81 12.35 7.12
N ARG A 249 2.30 11.15 6.81
CA ARG A 249 2.58 10.10 7.81
C ARG A 249 4.01 10.19 8.29
N PHE A 250 4.28 9.63 9.47
CA PHE A 250 5.64 9.46 9.94
C PHE A 250 6.39 8.43 9.08
N PRO A 251 7.67 8.66 8.74
CA PRO A 251 8.50 7.64 8.10
C PRO A 251 8.86 6.55 9.12
N LEU A 252 8.12 5.46 9.11
CA LEU A 252 8.32 4.31 10.00
C LEU A 252 9.44 3.41 9.48
N LYS A 253 10.20 2.78 10.39
CA LYS A 253 11.32 1.90 10.04
C LYS A 253 10.87 0.45 9.92
N GLY A 254 10.91 -0.08 8.71
CA GLY A 254 10.50 -1.47 8.46
C GLY A 254 8.98 -1.65 8.48
N LEU A 255 8.54 -2.88 8.19
CA LEU A 255 7.12 -3.21 8.00
C LEU A 255 6.57 -3.96 9.21
N LEU A 256 6.57 -3.29 10.35
CA LEU A 256 6.00 -3.81 11.59
C LEU A 256 4.51 -3.40 11.75
N PRO A 257 3.73 -4.13 12.56
CA PRO A 257 2.37 -3.74 12.92
C PRO A 257 2.41 -2.63 13.98
N TYR A 258 2.79 -1.42 13.54
CA TYR A 258 2.72 -0.22 14.35
C TYR A 258 1.28 0.11 14.73
N ASP A 259 1.13 0.98 15.72
CA ASP A 259 -0.18 1.49 16.10
C ASP A 259 -0.82 2.29 14.96
N LYS A 260 -2.15 2.26 14.92
CA LYS A 260 -2.94 2.81 13.82
C LYS A 260 -2.71 4.32 13.63
N ASP A 261 -2.57 5.04 14.73
CA ASP A 261 -2.29 6.49 14.78
C ASP A 261 -1.00 6.87 14.05
N LEU A 262 0.03 6.01 14.06
CA LEU A 262 1.28 6.22 13.34
C LEU A 262 1.13 6.07 11.81
N PHE A 263 0.10 5.36 11.34
CA PHE A 263 -0.25 5.25 9.93
C PHE A 263 -1.26 6.31 9.48
N GLU A 264 -1.78 7.13 10.39
CA GLU A 264 -2.69 8.23 10.06
C GLU A 264 -1.92 9.50 9.66
N PRO A 265 -2.51 10.35 8.78
CA PRO A 265 -1.90 11.62 8.44
C PRO A 265 -1.84 12.54 9.68
N GLN A 266 -0.66 13.08 9.97
CA GLN A 266 -0.41 13.91 11.15
C GLN A 266 -0.84 15.37 10.91
N THR A 267 -2.12 15.56 10.58
CA THR A 267 -2.71 16.87 10.26
C THR A 267 -2.70 17.81 11.46
N ALA A 268 -2.99 17.30 12.66
CA ALA A 268 -2.96 18.09 13.89
C ALA A 268 -1.57 18.69 14.17
N LEU A 269 -0.51 17.90 13.99
CA LEU A 269 0.87 18.36 14.13
C LEU A 269 1.21 19.44 13.09
N LEU A 270 0.89 19.22 11.82
CA LEU A 270 1.17 20.19 10.76
C LEU A 270 0.36 21.48 10.97
N ARG A 271 -0.92 21.38 11.34
CA ARG A 271 -1.79 22.52 11.63
C ARG A 271 -1.25 23.35 12.79
N TYR A 272 -0.87 22.71 13.89
CA TYR A 272 -0.25 23.38 15.03
C TYR A 272 1.00 24.18 14.62
N VAL A 273 1.88 23.59 13.81
CA VAL A 273 3.10 24.27 13.34
C VAL A 273 2.76 25.42 12.40
N LEU A 274 1.79 25.23 11.49
CA LEU A 274 1.35 26.26 10.55
C LEU A 274 0.75 27.48 11.25
N GLU A 275 0.09 27.31 12.40
CA GLU A 275 -0.45 28.39 13.22
C GLU A 275 0.63 29.25 13.89
N GLN A 276 1.84 28.71 14.08
CA GLN A 276 2.91 29.44 14.76
C GLN A 276 3.58 30.47 13.82
N PRO A 277 3.87 31.68 14.31
CA PRO A 277 4.72 32.65 13.60
C PRO A 277 6.11 32.08 13.28
N TYR A 278 6.70 32.53 12.17
CA TYR A 278 8.05 32.11 11.72
C TYR A 278 8.24 30.61 11.45
N SER A 279 7.16 29.83 11.31
CA SER A 279 7.20 28.37 11.08
C SER A 279 7.59 27.94 9.67
N ARG A 280 7.77 28.86 8.71
CA ARG A 280 7.96 28.57 7.28
C ARG A 280 9.08 27.58 7.00
N ASP A 281 10.27 27.83 7.55
CA ASP A 281 11.43 26.97 7.32
C ASP A 281 11.25 25.60 8.01
N MET A 282 10.57 25.57 9.16
CA MET A 282 10.22 24.32 9.85
C MET A 282 9.26 23.47 9.01
N VAL A 283 8.19 24.05 8.46
CA VAL A 283 7.24 23.36 7.57
C VAL A 283 7.94 22.83 6.33
N CYS A 284 8.79 23.65 5.68
CA CYS A 284 9.58 23.23 4.54
C CYS A 284 10.47 22.02 4.88
N ASN A 285 11.14 22.05 6.03
CA ASN A 285 11.99 20.95 6.47
C ASN A 285 11.22 19.68 6.86
N MET A 286 10.05 19.82 7.51
CA MET A 286 9.19 18.69 7.87
C MET A 286 8.73 17.93 6.63
N LEU A 287 8.37 18.64 5.56
CA LEU A 287 7.86 18.08 4.31
C LEU A 287 8.95 17.88 3.24
N GLY A 288 10.21 18.23 3.52
CA GLY A 288 11.31 18.15 2.56
C GLY A 288 11.18 19.09 1.36
N LEU A 289 10.44 20.19 1.50
CA LEU A 289 10.20 21.17 0.44
C LEU A 289 11.43 22.07 0.28
N ASN A 290 12.07 22.00 -0.89
CA ASN A 290 13.21 22.84 -1.22
C ASN A 290 12.77 24.03 -2.09
N LYS A 291 13.16 25.25 -1.70
CA LYS A 291 12.85 26.51 -2.40
C LYS A 291 13.32 26.52 -3.86
N GLN A 292 14.32 25.71 -4.20
CA GLN A 292 14.87 25.62 -5.55
C GLN A 292 14.04 24.75 -6.51
N HIS A 293 13.19 23.86 -5.98
CA HIS A 293 12.42 22.93 -6.79
C HIS A 293 10.93 23.24 -6.70
N LYS A 294 10.29 23.47 -7.84
CA LYS A 294 8.85 23.68 -7.94
C LYS A 294 8.16 22.35 -7.63
N GLN A 295 7.58 22.24 -6.44
CA GLN A 295 6.91 21.02 -6.00
C GLN A 295 5.56 21.37 -5.38
N ARG A 296 4.48 21.09 -6.10
CA ARG A 296 3.14 21.20 -5.55
C ARG A 296 2.94 20.13 -4.46
N CYS A 297 2.48 20.55 -3.29
CA CYS A 297 2.18 19.67 -2.16
C CYS A 297 0.68 19.73 -1.84
N PRO A 298 -0.15 18.82 -2.39
CA PRO A 298 -1.60 18.87 -2.21
C PRO A 298 -2.05 18.76 -0.76
N VAL A 299 -1.32 17.97 0.05
CA VAL A 299 -1.65 17.81 1.47
C VAL A 299 -1.38 19.08 2.28
N LEU A 300 -0.33 19.84 1.94
CA LEU A 300 -0.09 21.17 2.51
C LEU A 300 -1.15 22.15 2.03
N GLU A 301 -1.49 22.12 0.75
CA GLU A 301 -2.52 22.96 0.13
C GLU A 301 -3.88 22.81 0.84
N ASP A 302 -4.33 21.57 1.07
CA ASP A 302 -5.58 21.30 1.78
C ASP A 302 -5.51 21.74 3.26
N GLN A 303 -4.37 21.54 3.94
CA GLN A 303 -4.20 22.03 5.31
C GLN A 303 -4.18 23.55 5.41
N LEU A 304 -3.67 24.27 4.40
CA LEU A 304 -3.77 25.72 4.34
C LEU A 304 -5.22 26.18 4.14
N VAL A 305 -5.98 25.48 3.29
CA VAL A 305 -7.42 25.75 3.09
C VAL A 305 -8.20 25.49 4.38
N ASP A 306 -7.96 24.38 5.07
CA ASP A 306 -8.56 24.09 6.39
C ASP A 306 -8.28 25.19 7.40
N LEU A 307 -7.05 25.71 7.42
CA LEU A 307 -6.67 26.77 8.36
C LEU A 307 -7.38 28.10 8.05
N VAL A 308 -7.64 28.39 6.76
CA VAL A 308 -8.48 29.53 6.36
C VAL A 308 -9.93 29.33 6.82
N VAL A 309 -10.49 28.13 6.67
CA VAL A 309 -11.85 27.81 7.18
C VAL A 309 -11.91 27.98 8.69
N TYR A 310 -10.93 27.44 9.42
CA TYR A 310 -10.82 27.62 10.87
C TYR A 310 -10.76 29.10 11.28
N ALA A 311 -10.00 29.93 10.55
CA ALA A 311 -9.96 31.37 10.81
C ALA A 311 -11.30 32.07 10.55
N MET A 312 -12.06 31.64 9.54
CA MET A 312 -13.41 32.15 9.27
C MET A 312 -14.38 31.79 10.41
N GLU A 313 -14.40 30.52 10.85
CA GLU A 313 -15.24 30.05 11.96
C GLU A 313 -14.97 30.79 13.28
N ARG A 314 -13.68 31.02 13.59
CA ARG A 314 -13.29 31.79 14.78
C ARG A 314 -13.75 33.24 14.72
N SER A 315 -13.69 33.84 13.53
CA SER A 315 -14.10 35.23 13.32
C SER A 315 -15.60 35.42 13.54
N GLU A 316 -16.41 34.38 13.32
CA GLU A 316 -17.86 34.41 13.57
C GLU A 316 -18.21 34.29 15.06
N THR A 317 -17.41 33.53 15.82
CA THR A 317 -17.68 33.22 17.25
C THR A 317 -17.19 34.31 18.22
N GLU A 318 -16.16 35.08 17.85
CA GLU A 318 -15.64 36.17 18.70
C GLU A 318 -16.61 37.39 18.68
N GLU A 319 -17.51 37.48 19.66
CA GLU A 319 -18.52 38.56 19.81
C GLU A 319 -17.96 39.90 20.32
N LYS A 320 -16.73 39.94 20.85
CA LYS A 320 -16.13 41.16 21.42
C LYS A 320 -15.14 41.82 20.47
N PHE A 321 -15.50 43.03 20.04
CA PHE A 321 -14.73 43.90 19.14
C PHE A 321 -13.54 44.58 19.84
N ASP A 322 -12.58 43.81 20.34
CA ASP A 322 -11.29 44.40 20.71
C ASP A 322 -10.37 44.38 19.47
N ASP A 323 -9.96 45.57 19.05
CA ASP A 323 -9.03 45.84 17.95
C ASP A 323 -7.66 45.27 18.34
N GLY A 324 -7.36 44.03 17.94
CA GLY A 324 -6.23 43.24 18.42
C GLY A 324 -6.55 41.81 18.90
N GLY A 325 -7.80 41.35 18.77
CA GLY A 325 -8.20 39.97 19.11
C GLY A 325 -7.40 38.88 18.38
N THR A 326 -7.34 37.69 18.96
CA THR A 326 -6.59 36.53 18.45
C THR A 326 -6.92 36.17 17.01
N SER A 327 -8.15 36.43 16.55
CA SER A 327 -8.55 36.20 15.16
C SER A 327 -7.87 37.12 14.15
N GLN A 328 -7.65 38.40 14.48
CA GLN A 328 -6.99 39.34 13.58
C GLN A 328 -5.50 39.01 13.41
N LEU A 329 -4.84 38.60 14.49
CA LEU A 329 -3.46 38.12 14.47
C LEU A 329 -3.31 36.86 13.62
N LEU A 330 -4.28 35.93 13.71
CA LEU A 330 -4.32 34.74 12.87
C LEU A 330 -4.45 35.09 11.38
N TRP A 331 -5.31 36.05 11.01
CA TRP A 331 -5.45 36.52 9.63
C TRP A 331 -4.20 37.19 9.07
N GLN A 332 -3.52 38.03 9.88
CA GLN A 332 -2.25 38.64 9.48
C GLN A 332 -1.17 37.58 9.25
N HIS A 333 -1.06 36.61 10.16
CA HIS A 333 -0.14 35.49 10.03
C HIS A 333 -0.44 34.66 8.77
N LEU A 334 -1.69 34.23 8.60
CA LEU A 334 -2.16 33.47 7.44
C LEU A 334 -1.86 34.16 6.12
N SER A 335 -2.17 35.45 6.00
CA SER A 335 -1.86 36.24 4.79
C SER A 335 -0.39 36.12 4.41
N SER A 336 0.51 36.34 5.37
CA SER A 336 1.95 36.25 5.16
C SER A 336 2.42 34.82 4.80
N GLN A 337 1.79 33.81 5.39
CA GLN A 337 2.13 32.40 5.25
C GLN A 337 1.70 31.87 3.87
N LEU A 338 0.49 32.21 3.44
CA LEU A 338 -0.07 31.83 2.14
C LEU A 338 0.72 32.44 0.98
N ILE A 339 1.10 33.72 1.09
CA ILE A 339 1.92 34.38 0.08
C ILE A 339 3.21 33.59 -0.15
N PHE A 340 3.88 33.16 0.92
CA PHE A 340 5.12 32.40 0.83
C PHE A 340 4.92 31.07 0.07
N PHE A 341 3.96 30.24 0.50
CA PHE A 341 3.77 28.91 -0.10
C PHE A 341 3.27 28.96 -1.55
N VAL A 342 2.49 29.99 -1.91
CA VAL A 342 2.05 30.20 -3.30
C VAL A 342 3.21 30.75 -4.15
N LEU A 343 4.00 31.70 -3.64
CA LEU A 343 5.12 32.32 -4.37
C LEU A 343 6.17 31.29 -4.77
N PHE A 344 6.51 30.37 -3.86
CA PHE A 344 7.46 29.27 -4.13
C PHE A 344 6.81 28.05 -4.81
N GLN A 345 5.53 28.16 -5.23
CA GLN A 345 4.80 27.11 -5.96
C GLN A 345 4.63 25.79 -5.18
N PHE A 346 4.65 25.86 -3.85
CA PHE A 346 4.31 24.73 -2.98
C PHE A 346 2.80 24.52 -2.89
N ALA A 347 2.03 25.61 -2.98
CA ALA A 347 0.57 25.61 -3.07
C ALA A 347 0.09 26.30 -4.34
N SER A 348 -1.03 25.83 -4.91
CA SER A 348 -1.63 26.42 -6.11
C SER A 348 -2.81 27.32 -5.73
N PHE A 349 -2.68 28.63 -5.94
CA PHE A 349 -3.76 29.57 -5.62
C PHE A 349 -5.10 29.25 -6.33
N PRO A 350 -5.15 28.96 -7.65
CA PRO A 350 -6.41 28.61 -8.29
C PRO A 350 -7.10 27.39 -7.67
N HIS A 351 -6.33 26.37 -7.31
CA HIS A 351 -6.89 25.16 -6.73
C HIS A 351 -7.30 25.37 -5.28
N MET A 352 -6.51 26.10 -4.48
CA MET A 352 -6.93 26.50 -3.13
C MET A 352 -8.25 27.26 -3.13
N VAL A 353 -8.44 28.19 -4.06
CA VAL A 353 -9.69 28.96 -4.18
C VAL A 353 -10.86 28.03 -4.54
N LEU A 354 -10.65 27.08 -5.44
CA LEU A 354 -11.68 26.08 -5.80
C LEU A 354 -12.00 25.12 -4.64
N SER A 355 -10.99 24.66 -3.89
CA SER A 355 -11.18 23.81 -2.71
C SER A 355 -11.87 24.56 -1.57
N LEU A 356 -11.52 25.83 -1.36
CA LEU A 356 -12.20 26.71 -0.41
C LEU A 356 -13.65 26.97 -0.84
N HIS A 357 -13.88 27.16 -2.14
CA HIS A 357 -15.23 27.34 -2.71
C HIS A 357 -16.15 26.15 -2.45
N GLN A 358 -15.62 24.93 -2.50
CA GLN A 358 -16.35 23.69 -2.19
C GLN A 358 -16.68 23.55 -0.70
N LYS A 359 -15.90 24.18 0.19
CA LYS A 359 -16.16 24.25 1.63
C LYS A 359 -17.11 25.43 1.88
N CYS A 360 -18.42 25.22 1.76
CA CYS A 360 -19.48 26.23 1.81
C CYS A 360 -19.25 27.34 2.86
N ILE A 361 -19.29 28.61 2.43
CA ILE A 361 -19.11 29.79 3.29
C ILE A 361 -20.48 30.47 3.51
N PRO A 362 -20.96 30.65 4.75
CA PRO A 362 -22.20 31.37 5.05
C PRO A 362 -22.07 32.89 4.79
N VAL A 363 -23.19 33.60 4.63
CA VAL A 363 -23.20 35.07 4.40
C VAL A 363 -22.85 35.81 5.70
N PRO A 364 -21.83 36.69 5.71
CA PRO A 364 -21.47 37.46 6.90
C PRO A 364 -22.48 38.58 7.20
N ASP A 365 -22.63 38.94 8.48
CA ASP A 365 -23.41 40.10 8.92
C ASP A 365 -22.75 41.42 8.47
N ILE A 366 -23.44 42.17 7.62
CA ILE A 366 -22.98 43.44 7.01
C ILE A 366 -22.78 44.58 8.02
N ASN A 367 -23.32 44.47 9.24
CA ASN A 367 -23.18 45.50 10.26
C ASN A 367 -21.83 45.42 11.01
N LYS A 368 -21.04 44.37 10.77
CA LYS A 368 -19.73 44.16 11.41
C LYS A 368 -18.60 44.59 10.46
N PRO A 369 -17.52 45.25 10.94
CA PRO A 369 -16.37 45.63 10.11
C PRO A 369 -15.67 44.43 9.46
N GLN A 370 -15.75 43.25 10.08
CA GLN A 370 -15.23 41.97 9.55
C GLN A 370 -15.95 41.49 8.29
N SER A 371 -17.14 42.03 7.98
CA SER A 371 -17.84 41.75 6.72
C SER A 371 -16.97 42.06 5.51
N THR A 372 -16.14 43.11 5.56
CA THR A 372 -15.19 43.45 4.49
C THR A 372 -14.18 42.33 4.21
N HIS A 373 -13.74 41.60 5.25
CA HIS A 373 -12.85 40.44 5.12
C HIS A 373 -13.59 39.21 4.62
N ALA A 374 -14.82 38.98 5.06
CA ALA A 374 -15.65 37.86 4.61
C ALA A 374 -16.14 38.03 3.15
N PHE A 375 -16.44 39.26 2.72
CA PHE A 375 -16.72 39.62 1.34
C PHE A 375 -15.46 39.71 0.47
N ALA A 376 -14.25 39.67 1.04
CA ALA A 376 -13.01 39.86 0.28
C ALA A 376 -12.87 38.85 -0.86
N MET A 377 -13.29 37.60 -0.66
CA MET A 377 -13.31 36.58 -1.72
C MET A 377 -14.25 36.94 -2.88
N THR A 378 -15.44 37.45 -2.58
CA THR A 378 -16.38 37.97 -3.58
C THR A 378 -15.85 39.24 -4.24
N CYS A 379 -15.19 40.14 -3.50
CA CYS A 379 -14.58 41.36 -4.04
C CYS A 379 -13.38 41.09 -4.97
N ILE A 380 -12.54 40.11 -4.63
CA ILE A 380 -11.44 39.63 -5.48
C ILE A 380 -12.00 39.02 -6.76
N TRP A 381 -13.06 38.21 -6.66
CA TRP A 381 -13.74 37.64 -7.82
C TRP A 381 -14.33 38.74 -8.73
N ILE A 382 -14.99 39.74 -8.15
CA ILE A 382 -15.53 40.91 -8.88
C ILE A 382 -14.40 41.65 -9.61
N HIS A 383 -13.24 41.84 -8.96
CA HIS A 383 -12.08 42.48 -9.57
C HIS A 383 -11.51 41.67 -10.74
N LEU A 384 -11.35 40.36 -10.56
CA LEU A 384 -10.85 39.47 -11.62
C LEU A 384 -11.80 39.40 -12.81
N ASN A 385 -13.11 39.36 -12.56
CA ASN A 385 -14.12 39.35 -13.63
C ASN A 385 -14.17 40.70 -14.37
N ARG A 386 -14.10 41.83 -13.66
CA ARG A 386 -13.99 43.17 -14.29
C ARG A 386 -12.72 43.31 -15.12
N LYS A 387 -11.59 42.79 -14.64
CA LYS A 387 -10.33 42.80 -15.39
C LYS A 387 -10.41 41.91 -16.64
N ALA A 388 -11.00 40.72 -16.54
CA ALA A 388 -11.21 39.83 -17.68
C ALA A 388 -12.13 40.44 -18.75
N GLN A 389 -13.16 41.19 -18.33
CA GLN A 389 -14.05 41.98 -19.20
C GLN A 389 -13.33 43.15 -19.86
N ASN A 390 -12.52 43.91 -19.10
CA ASN A 390 -11.77 45.04 -19.62
C ASN A 390 -10.67 44.63 -20.62
N ASP A 391 -10.04 43.47 -20.41
CA ASP A 391 -8.97 42.95 -21.28
C ASP A 391 -9.52 42.18 -22.51
N ASN A 392 -10.84 42.19 -22.77
CA ASN A 392 -11.53 41.47 -23.86
C ASN A 392 -11.12 39.98 -23.98
N SER A 393 -10.76 39.38 -22.85
CA SER A 393 -10.35 37.99 -22.78
C SER A 393 -11.57 37.07 -22.89
N LYS A 394 -11.49 35.97 -23.67
CA LYS A 394 -12.59 34.98 -23.86
C LYS A 394 -13.02 34.24 -22.58
N LEU A 395 -12.43 34.55 -21.42
CA LEU A 395 -12.71 33.90 -20.14
C LEU A 395 -13.88 34.62 -19.44
N GLN A 396 -15.11 34.22 -19.76
CA GLN A 396 -16.25 34.51 -18.88
C GLN A 396 -16.08 33.65 -17.62
N ILE A 397 -15.68 34.25 -16.50
CA ILE A 397 -15.60 33.55 -15.22
C ILE A 397 -17.04 33.54 -14.67
N PRO A 398 -17.70 32.37 -14.53
CA PRO A 398 -19.04 32.30 -13.94
C PRO A 398 -18.97 32.46 -12.42
N ILE A 399 -20.02 33.06 -11.82
CA ILE A 399 -20.08 33.27 -10.36
C ILE A 399 -20.08 31.90 -9.68
N PRO A 400 -19.11 31.63 -8.79
CA PRO A 400 -19.05 30.36 -8.09
C PRO A 400 -20.28 30.19 -7.18
N HIS A 401 -20.95 29.04 -7.21
CA HIS A 401 -22.25 28.81 -6.56
C HIS A 401 -22.31 29.16 -5.06
N SER A 402 -21.28 28.85 -4.26
CA SER A 402 -21.23 29.23 -2.83
C SER A 402 -20.99 30.73 -2.57
N LEU A 403 -20.44 31.48 -3.52
CA LEU A 403 -20.33 32.95 -3.44
C LEU A 403 -21.57 33.66 -3.98
N LYS A 404 -22.55 32.92 -4.50
CA LYS A 404 -23.75 33.48 -5.11
C LYS A 404 -24.55 34.35 -4.12
N LEU A 405 -24.70 33.89 -2.88
CA LEU A 405 -25.40 34.65 -1.83
C LEU A 405 -24.64 35.92 -1.42
N HIS A 406 -23.31 35.87 -1.33
CA HIS A 406 -22.47 37.05 -1.08
C HIS A 406 -22.54 38.05 -2.25
N HIS A 407 -22.47 37.54 -3.48
CA HIS A 407 -22.56 38.34 -4.70
C HIS A 407 -23.95 38.99 -4.82
N GLU A 408 -25.03 38.24 -4.57
CA GLU A 408 -26.40 38.77 -4.55
C GLU A 408 -26.59 39.83 -3.47
N SER A 409 -26.05 39.62 -2.26
CA SER A 409 -26.08 40.62 -1.18
C SER A 409 -25.28 41.89 -1.52
N ALA A 410 -24.08 41.76 -2.10
CA ALA A 410 -23.27 42.90 -2.52
C ALA A 410 -23.93 43.72 -3.63
N PHE A 411 -24.54 43.05 -4.63
CA PHE A 411 -25.28 43.72 -5.70
C PHE A 411 -26.58 44.37 -5.18
N ALA A 412 -27.33 43.72 -4.31
CA ALA A 412 -28.55 44.27 -3.71
C ALA A 412 -28.27 45.55 -2.90
N ASN A 413 -27.18 45.57 -2.12
CA ASN A 413 -26.79 46.74 -1.33
C ASN A 413 -26.16 47.86 -2.17
N CYS A 414 -25.44 47.54 -3.26
CA CYS A 414 -24.95 48.55 -4.20
C CYS A 414 -26.10 49.32 -4.89
N PHE A 415 -27.22 48.66 -5.19
CA PHE A 415 -28.39 49.31 -5.80
C PHE A 415 -29.25 50.13 -4.81
N GLN A 416 -29.15 49.88 -3.51
CA GLN A 416 -29.78 50.75 -2.51
C GLN A 416 -29.07 52.11 -2.37
N VAL A 417 -27.74 52.15 -2.54
CA VAL A 417 -26.97 53.40 -2.42
C VAL A 417 -27.20 54.34 -3.61
N THR A 418 -27.43 53.80 -4.82
CA THR A 418 -27.76 54.62 -6.01
C THR A 418 -29.17 55.20 -5.99
N CYS A 419 -30.07 54.72 -5.12
CA CYS A 419 -31.44 55.23 -5.00
C CYS A 419 -31.63 56.32 -3.93
N MET A 420 -30.59 56.73 -3.19
CA MET A 420 -30.65 57.85 -2.24
C MET A 420 -29.99 59.15 -2.75
N GLY A 421 -29.56 59.21 -4.02
CA GLY A 421 -28.85 60.37 -4.58
C GLY A 421 -29.71 61.48 -5.20
N ASP A 422 -30.97 61.21 -5.56
CA ASP A 422 -31.78 62.14 -6.38
C ASP A 422 -33.02 62.69 -5.65
N LEU A 423 -32.85 63.19 -4.42
CA LEU A 423 -33.92 63.87 -3.67
C LEU A 423 -33.44 65.15 -2.96
N THR A 424 -32.65 66.00 -3.63
CA THR A 424 -32.57 67.43 -3.29
C THR A 424 -32.16 68.25 -4.51
N HIS A 425 -33.12 68.77 -5.28
CA HIS A 425 -33.10 70.11 -5.90
C HIS A 425 -34.37 70.32 -6.74
N ALA A 426 -35.39 70.88 -6.09
CA ALA A 426 -36.48 71.59 -6.76
C ALA A 426 -36.99 72.71 -5.84
N SER A 427 -36.34 73.85 -5.94
CA SER A 427 -36.94 75.19 -5.84
C SER A 427 -36.23 76.06 -6.87
#